data_AF-A0A0F4GNM9-F1
#
_entry.id   AF-A0A0F4GNM9-F1
#
_cell.length_a   1.000
_cell.length_b   1.000
_cell.length_c   1.000
_cell.angle_alpha   90.00
_cell.angle_beta   90.00
_cell.angle_gamma   90.00
#
_symmetry.space_group_name_H-M   'P 1'
#
loop_
_entity.id
_entity.type
_entity.pdbx_description
1 polymer ?
#
loop_
_entity_poly.entity_id
_entity_poly.type
_entity_poly.pdbx_seq_one_letter_code
_entity_poly.pdbx_strand_id
1 'polypeptide(L)'
;DEMFEQSNEGHLYIIQVLKDVLAQLQVLKQTEPSVRPTKPTGETTVSVGPIINIFDALDLDDIAEPVVHLEVVKESKGKAPKDKKKSRAKDSRELFEIESSAEELFLLLFCFFKDLHDVQTYLSEMWVGYKNGHVSLTSAAATTDLAFDVVKQKEEDLLRSEWTTGADAGHTTTALDHLQSLQEARTVSAVPLY
;
A
#
# COMPACT_ATOMS: atom_id res chain seq x y z
N ASP A 1 24.60 24.24 -24.42
CA ASP A 1 24.00 23.97 -23.10
C ASP A 1 22.47 23.96 -23.11
N GLU A 2 21.84 23.30 -24.09
CA GLU A 2 20.37 23.26 -24.19
C GLU A 2 19.73 22.28 -23.19
N MET A 3 20.43 21.20 -22.80
CA MET A 3 19.91 20.24 -21.80
C MET A 3 19.84 20.85 -20.39
N PHE A 4 20.73 21.79 -20.05
CA PHE A 4 20.73 22.45 -18.74
C PHE A 4 19.59 23.48 -18.66
N GLU A 5 19.29 24.16 -19.77
CA GLU A 5 18.17 25.10 -19.85
C GLU A 5 16.82 24.40 -19.72
N GLN A 6 16.63 23.24 -20.36
CA GLN A 6 15.41 22.43 -20.22
C GLN A 6 15.22 21.88 -18.79
N SER A 7 16.31 21.44 -18.14
CA SER A 7 16.25 21.01 -16.74
C SER A 7 15.86 22.19 -15.83
N ASN A 8 16.42 23.38 -16.08
CA ASN A 8 16.09 24.57 -15.31
C ASN A 8 14.65 25.02 -15.52
N GLU A 9 14.11 24.92 -16.75
CA GLU A 9 12.71 25.22 -17.06
C GLU A 9 11.74 24.29 -16.31
N GLY A 10 12.05 22.99 -16.23
CA GLY A 10 11.30 22.03 -15.42
C GLY A 10 11.33 22.35 -13.93
N HIS A 11 12.49 22.72 -13.39
CA HIS A 11 12.61 23.15 -11.98
C HIS A 11 11.83 24.44 -11.71
N LEU A 12 11.87 25.41 -12.61
CA LEU A 12 11.10 26.65 -12.50
C LEU A 12 9.58 26.37 -12.49
N TYR A 13 9.12 25.45 -13.33
CA TYR A 13 7.72 25.03 -13.36
C TYR A 13 7.30 24.40 -12.02
N ILE A 14 8.11 23.49 -11.47
CA ILE A 14 7.83 22.85 -10.18
C ILE A 14 7.77 23.90 -9.05
N ILE A 15 8.73 24.83 -9.02
CA ILE A 15 8.77 25.91 -8.04
C ILE A 15 7.53 26.80 -8.15
N GLN A 16 7.06 27.08 -9.37
CA GLN A 16 5.86 27.86 -9.62
C GLN A 16 4.62 27.16 -9.04
N VAL A 17 4.45 25.87 -9.34
CA VAL A 17 3.34 25.05 -8.81
C VAL A 17 3.34 25.02 -7.28
N LEU A 18 4.51 24.84 -6.67
CA LEU A 18 4.63 24.82 -5.21
C LEU A 18 4.28 26.19 -4.58
N LYS A 19 4.64 27.29 -5.22
CA LYS A 19 4.24 28.65 -4.78
C LYS A 19 2.74 28.86 -4.88
N ASP A 20 2.11 28.37 -5.94
CA ASP A 20 0.66 28.52 -6.15
C ASP A 20 -0.13 27.70 -5.12
N VAL A 21 0.31 26.46 -4.82
CA VAL A 21 -0.29 25.62 -3.77
C VAL A 21 -0.15 26.30 -2.40
N LEU A 22 1.03 26.86 -2.10
CA LEU A 22 1.26 27.57 -0.83
C LEU A 22 0.33 28.78 -0.69
N ALA A 23 0.15 29.56 -1.75
CA ALA A 23 -0.75 30.71 -1.75
C ALA A 23 -2.20 30.31 -1.45
N GLN A 24 -2.68 29.21 -2.03
CA GLN A 24 -4.02 28.69 -1.77
C GLN A 24 -4.19 28.22 -0.32
N LEU A 25 -3.20 27.51 0.21
CA LEU A 25 -3.20 27.04 1.60
C LEU A 25 -3.16 28.20 2.61
N GLN A 26 -2.45 29.28 2.30
CA GLN A 26 -2.42 30.48 3.14
C GLN A 26 -3.76 31.21 3.18
N VAL A 27 -4.48 31.29 2.05
CA VAL A 27 -5.84 31.86 2.01
C VAL A 27 -6.78 31.04 2.89
N LEU A 28 -6.70 29.71 2.82
CA LEU A 28 -7.51 28.82 3.68
C LEU A 28 -7.21 29.03 5.17
N LYS A 29 -5.93 29.25 5.53
CA LYS A 29 -5.52 29.53 6.91
C LYS A 29 -6.01 30.90 7.42
N GLN A 30 -6.22 31.87 6.54
CA GLN A 30 -6.73 33.20 6.90
C GLN A 30 -8.27 33.27 6.92
N THR A 31 -8.96 32.25 6.41
CA THR A 31 -10.43 32.20 6.32
C THR A 31 -11.08 31.55 7.56
N GLU A 32 -10.31 31.21 8.60
CA GLU A 32 -10.90 30.85 9.89
C GLU A 32 -11.53 32.09 10.56
N PRO A 33 -12.86 32.11 10.78
CA PRO A 33 -13.51 33.23 11.46
C PRO A 33 -13.05 33.28 12.92
N SER A 34 -12.40 34.39 13.27
CA SER A 34 -12.11 34.80 14.63
C SER A 34 -13.42 34.96 15.41
N VAL A 35 -13.85 33.91 16.11
CA VAL A 35 -14.94 33.97 17.07
C VAL A 35 -14.39 34.53 18.39
N ARG A 36 -14.85 35.73 18.75
CA ARG A 36 -14.63 36.39 20.04
C ARG A 36 -15.03 35.47 21.21
N PRO A 37 -14.24 35.40 22.30
CA PRO A 37 -14.59 34.61 23.47
C PRO A 37 -15.55 35.38 24.39
N THR A 38 -16.76 34.86 24.57
CA THR A 38 -17.58 35.09 25.77
C THR A 38 -17.31 33.96 26.78
N LYS A 39 -17.11 34.34 28.05
CA LYS A 39 -16.64 33.54 29.20
C LYS A 39 -17.43 32.24 29.50
N PRO A 40 -16.86 31.34 30.34
CA PRO A 40 -16.98 29.88 30.23
C PRO A 40 -17.94 29.25 31.24
N THR A 41 -18.34 28.00 30.98
CA THR A 41 -18.58 26.97 32.01
C THR A 41 -18.42 25.59 31.37
N GLY A 42 -17.56 24.75 31.95
CA GLY A 42 -17.47 23.32 31.65
C GLY A 42 -16.18 22.90 30.96
N GLU A 43 -15.21 22.46 31.76
CA GLU A 43 -13.96 21.83 31.35
C GLU A 43 -14.19 20.54 30.54
N THR A 44 -13.49 20.39 29.42
CA THR A 44 -12.66 19.22 29.07
C THR A 44 -11.84 19.63 27.85
N THR A 45 -10.66 20.19 28.08
CA THR A 45 -9.68 20.45 27.02
C THR A 45 -8.94 19.16 26.74
N VAL A 46 -9.26 18.47 25.65
CA VAL A 46 -8.30 17.55 25.03
C VAL A 46 -7.22 18.43 24.41
N SER A 47 -6.11 18.56 25.14
CA SER A 47 -4.87 19.16 24.66
C SER A 47 -4.39 18.30 23.49
N VAL A 48 -4.66 18.73 22.26
CA VAL A 48 -3.95 18.22 21.08
C VAL A 48 -2.49 18.60 21.32
N GLY A 49 -1.68 17.59 21.68
CA GLY A 49 -0.26 17.78 21.93
C GLY A 49 0.44 18.43 20.73
N PRO A 50 1.64 18.98 20.92
CA PRO A 50 2.41 19.53 19.82
C PRO A 50 2.50 18.47 18.71
N ILE A 51 2.26 18.86 17.47
CA ILE A 51 2.53 18.02 16.29
C ILE A 51 4.05 17.86 16.24
N ILE A 52 4.55 16.86 16.97
CA ILE A 52 5.96 16.51 17.00
C ILE A 52 6.21 15.81 15.68
N ASN A 53 7.05 16.42 14.86
CA ASN A 53 7.51 15.80 13.63
C ASN A 53 8.26 14.51 14.01
N ILE A 54 7.68 13.35 13.72
CA ILE A 54 8.32 12.05 13.99
C ILE A 54 9.64 11.91 13.24
N PHE A 55 9.84 12.66 12.15
CA PHE A 55 11.09 12.67 11.39
C PHE A 55 12.23 13.45 12.09
N ASP A 56 11.95 14.27 13.12
CA ASP A 56 12.99 14.94 13.91
C ASP A 56 13.80 13.97 14.79
N ALA A 57 13.27 12.76 15.02
CA ALA A 57 13.96 11.71 15.78
C ALA A 57 14.87 10.84 14.90
N LEU A 58 14.94 11.12 13.59
CA LEU A 58 15.81 10.39 12.67
C LEU A 58 17.12 11.14 12.52
N ASP A 59 18.17 10.62 13.16
CA ASP A 59 19.54 10.97 12.79
C ASP A 59 19.78 10.41 11.38
N LEU A 60 19.83 11.32 10.39
CA LEU A 60 20.31 10.98 9.06
C LEU A 60 21.82 10.75 9.19
N ASP A 61 22.21 9.51 9.41
CA ASP A 61 23.59 9.11 9.16
C ASP A 61 23.88 9.48 7.71
N ASP A 62 24.81 10.43 7.50
CA ASP A 62 25.38 10.70 6.19
C ASP A 62 25.85 9.34 5.67
N ILE A 63 25.09 8.76 4.75
CA ILE A 63 25.57 7.67 3.93
C ILE A 63 26.60 8.36 3.04
N ALA A 64 27.81 8.53 3.59
CA ALA A 64 29.00 8.70 2.81
C ALA A 64 28.99 7.49 1.89
N GLU A 65 28.56 7.72 0.64
CA GLU A 65 28.70 6.75 -0.43
C GLU A 65 30.09 6.15 -0.26
N PRO A 66 30.24 4.82 -0.13
CA PRO A 66 31.52 4.24 -0.41
C PRO A 66 31.75 4.57 -1.87
N VAL A 67 32.49 5.65 -2.13
CA VAL A 67 33.17 5.85 -3.40
C VAL A 67 33.98 4.59 -3.55
N VAL A 68 33.44 3.64 -4.31
CA VAL A 68 34.17 2.46 -4.73
C VAL A 68 35.22 2.99 -5.67
N HIS A 69 36.33 3.45 -5.11
CA HIS A 69 37.59 3.60 -5.81
C HIS A 69 37.98 2.19 -6.22
N LEU A 70 37.49 1.79 -7.39
CA LEU A 70 37.99 0.62 -8.08
C LEU A 70 39.41 0.97 -8.52
N GLU A 71 40.38 0.72 -7.64
CA GLU A 71 41.80 0.73 -7.97
C GLU A 71 42.05 -0.36 -9.01
N VAL A 72 41.89 0.00 -10.28
CA VAL A 72 42.46 -0.77 -11.37
C VAL A 72 43.97 -0.54 -11.31
N VAL A 73 44.68 -1.54 -10.76
CA VAL A 73 46.13 -1.71 -10.85
C VAL A 73 46.58 -1.39 -12.27
N LYS A 74 47.36 -0.31 -12.42
CA LYS A 74 48.10 0.00 -13.65
C LYS A 74 49.59 -0.10 -13.39
N GLU A 75 50.13 -1.28 -13.64
CA GLU A 75 51.42 -1.37 -14.32
C GLU A 75 51.18 -1.60 -15.80
N SER A 76 51.52 -0.62 -16.63
CA SER A 76 52.38 -0.78 -17.81
C SER A 76 52.28 0.42 -18.76
N LYS A 77 53.45 0.79 -19.27
CA LYS A 77 53.73 1.88 -20.20
C LYS A 77 52.99 1.71 -21.54
N GLY A 78 52.60 2.84 -22.15
CA GLY A 78 52.68 2.99 -23.61
C GLY A 78 51.42 3.47 -24.34
N LYS A 79 51.48 4.74 -24.80
CA LYS A 79 50.90 5.37 -26.01
C LYS A 79 49.47 5.00 -26.45
N ALA A 80 48.61 6.03 -26.48
CA ALA A 80 47.39 6.12 -27.31
C ALA A 80 47.73 6.21 -28.83
N PRO A 81 46.76 6.26 -29.77
CA PRO A 81 45.29 6.11 -29.68
C PRO A 81 44.70 5.18 -30.78
N LYS A 82 43.41 4.80 -30.68
CA LYS A 82 42.41 4.96 -31.76
C LYS A 82 41.02 4.40 -31.41
N ASP A 83 40.03 5.10 -31.95
CA ASP A 83 38.59 4.90 -31.95
C ASP A 83 38.11 3.44 -32.05
N LYS A 84 37.01 3.14 -31.34
CA LYS A 84 35.77 2.60 -31.93
C LYS A 84 34.64 2.40 -30.90
N LYS A 85 33.50 3.01 -31.24
CA LYS A 85 32.11 2.59 -30.98
C LYS A 85 31.65 2.49 -29.52
N LYS A 86 30.94 3.53 -29.07
CA LYS A 86 29.99 3.49 -27.96
C LYS A 86 28.90 2.46 -28.26
N SER A 87 28.95 1.30 -27.62
CA SER A 87 27.78 0.42 -27.51
C SER A 87 26.81 1.08 -26.52
N ARG A 88 25.66 1.48 -27.05
CA ARG A 88 24.51 1.98 -26.31
C ARG A 88 24.12 0.93 -25.27
N ALA A 89 24.39 1.21 -23.99
CA ALA A 89 23.91 0.38 -22.89
C ALA A 89 22.39 0.31 -23.01
N LYS A 90 21.89 -0.92 -23.14
CA LYS A 90 20.47 -1.23 -23.17
C LYS A 90 19.94 -0.89 -21.79
N ASP A 91 19.08 0.12 -21.73
CA ASP A 91 18.27 0.45 -20.57
C ASP A 91 17.36 -0.75 -20.27
N SER A 92 17.87 -1.67 -19.45
CA SER A 92 17.08 -2.75 -18.86
C SER A 92 16.31 -2.12 -17.71
N ARG A 93 15.15 -1.56 -18.04
CA ARG A 93 14.10 -1.25 -17.08
C ARG A 93 13.76 -2.55 -16.36
N GLU A 94 14.37 -2.77 -15.20
CA GLU A 94 14.06 -3.92 -14.34
C GLU A 94 12.60 -3.80 -13.94
N LEU A 95 11.79 -4.66 -14.54
CA LEU A 95 10.39 -4.81 -14.21
C LEU A 95 10.39 -5.68 -12.96
N PHE A 96 10.28 -5.02 -11.79
CA PHE A 96 10.06 -5.72 -10.54
C PHE A 96 8.67 -6.36 -10.62
N GLU A 97 8.61 -7.66 -10.92
CA GLU A 97 7.43 -8.46 -10.66
C GLU A 97 7.29 -8.60 -9.14
N ILE A 98 6.20 -8.11 -8.60
CA ILE A 98 5.80 -8.43 -7.22
C ILE A 98 5.43 -9.91 -7.26
N GLU A 99 6.34 -10.73 -6.79
CA GLU A 99 6.12 -12.17 -6.67
C GLU A 99 5.02 -12.38 -5.62
N SER A 100 3.84 -12.81 -6.07
CA SER A 100 2.74 -13.07 -5.16
C SER A 100 3.10 -14.25 -4.26
N SER A 101 3.33 -13.97 -2.98
CA SER A 101 3.82 -14.94 -2.01
C SER A 101 2.66 -15.62 -1.26
N ALA A 102 2.94 -16.75 -0.60
CA ALA A 102 1.98 -17.41 0.28
C ALA A 102 1.47 -16.49 1.41
N GLU A 103 2.27 -15.50 1.83
CA GLU A 103 1.89 -14.52 2.86
C GLU A 103 0.77 -13.59 2.38
N GLU A 104 0.79 -13.22 1.10
CA GLU A 104 -0.28 -12.42 0.47
C GLU A 104 -1.60 -13.20 0.44
N LEU A 105 -1.55 -14.51 0.15
CA LEU A 105 -2.72 -15.38 0.21
C LEU A 105 -3.29 -15.45 1.63
N PHE A 106 -2.45 -15.60 2.65
CA PHE A 106 -2.90 -15.60 4.05
C PHE A 106 -3.50 -14.26 4.46
N LEU A 107 -2.89 -13.14 4.04
CA LEU A 107 -3.42 -11.81 4.29
C LEU A 107 -4.78 -11.64 3.60
N LEU A 108 -4.91 -12.06 2.34
CA LEU A 108 -6.16 -11.96 1.61
C LEU A 108 -7.26 -12.82 2.26
N LEU A 109 -6.93 -14.04 2.67
CA LEU A 109 -7.86 -14.94 3.35
C LEU A 109 -8.30 -14.36 4.70
N PHE A 110 -7.36 -13.79 5.46
CA PHE A 110 -7.67 -13.08 6.70
C PHE A 110 -8.63 -11.91 6.46
N CYS A 111 -8.34 -11.06 5.47
CA CYS A 111 -9.20 -9.94 5.09
C CYS A 111 -10.60 -10.42 4.67
N PHE A 112 -10.69 -11.47 3.84
CA PHE A 112 -11.96 -12.05 3.42
C PHE A 112 -12.82 -12.48 4.62
N PHE A 113 -12.25 -13.21 5.58
CA PHE A 113 -13.00 -13.65 6.76
C PHE A 113 -13.34 -12.50 7.72
N LYS A 114 -12.46 -11.51 7.84
CA LYS A 114 -12.74 -10.28 8.57
C LYS A 114 -13.95 -9.57 7.97
N ASP A 115 -13.94 -9.32 6.67
CA ASP A 115 -15.01 -8.62 5.97
C ASP A 115 -16.33 -9.40 6.07
N LEU A 116 -16.28 -10.73 5.98
CA LEU A 116 -17.44 -11.58 6.18
C LEU A 116 -18.01 -11.44 7.61
N HIS A 117 -17.15 -11.39 8.62
CA HIS A 117 -17.55 -11.18 10.01
C HIS A 117 -18.18 -9.79 10.22
N ASP A 118 -17.61 -8.75 9.60
CA ASP A 118 -18.14 -7.39 9.66
C ASP A 118 -19.54 -7.32 9.01
N VAL A 119 -19.74 -7.98 7.86
CA VAL A 119 -21.04 -8.12 7.21
C VAL A 119 -22.06 -8.86 8.10
N GLN A 120 -21.66 -9.97 8.71
CA GLN A 120 -22.54 -10.72 9.63
C GLN A 120 -22.96 -9.89 10.84
N THR A 121 -22.03 -9.12 11.41
CA THR A 121 -22.29 -8.22 12.54
C THR A 121 -23.28 -7.14 12.14
N TYR A 122 -23.06 -6.50 10.99
CA TYR A 122 -23.96 -5.49 10.45
C TYR A 122 -25.38 -6.02 10.20
N LEU A 123 -25.51 -7.21 9.60
CA LEU A 123 -26.81 -7.85 9.40
C LEU A 123 -27.48 -8.15 10.74
N SER A 124 -26.73 -8.66 11.73
CA SER A 124 -27.26 -8.95 13.06
C SER A 124 -27.83 -7.70 13.73
N GLU A 125 -27.09 -6.58 13.70
CA GLU A 125 -27.57 -5.29 14.21
C GLU A 125 -28.82 -4.80 13.48
N MET A 126 -28.88 -4.99 12.17
CA MET A 126 -30.05 -4.61 11.36
C MET A 126 -31.29 -5.41 11.71
N TRP A 127 -31.16 -6.72 11.91
CA TRP A 127 -32.26 -7.59 12.32
C TRP A 127 -32.72 -7.29 13.76
N VAL A 128 -31.79 -6.90 14.65
CA VAL A 128 -32.15 -6.32 15.97
C VAL A 128 -32.91 -5.00 15.80
N GLY A 129 -32.48 -4.13 14.88
CA GLY A 129 -33.16 -2.89 14.52
C GLY A 129 -34.59 -3.11 14.00
N TYR A 130 -34.78 -4.13 13.14
CA TYR A 130 -36.10 -4.55 12.69
C TYR A 130 -36.97 -5.04 13.85
N LYS A 131 -36.44 -5.90 14.73
CA LYS A 131 -37.15 -6.40 15.91
C LYS A 131 -37.63 -5.27 16.82
N ASN A 132 -36.86 -4.20 16.93
CA ASN A 132 -37.18 -3.01 17.72
C ASN A 132 -38.06 -1.99 16.98
N GLY A 133 -38.40 -2.25 15.70
CA GLY A 133 -39.24 -1.37 14.88
C GLY A 133 -38.53 -0.16 14.26
N HIS A 134 -37.19 -0.11 14.30
CA HIS A 134 -36.38 0.97 13.72
C HIS A 134 -36.11 0.80 12.23
N VAL A 135 -36.17 -0.44 11.72
CA VAL A 135 -35.91 -0.79 10.32
C VAL A 135 -37.12 -1.51 9.75
N SER A 136 -37.46 -1.25 8.48
CA SER A 136 -38.55 -1.96 7.81
C SER A 136 -38.12 -3.38 7.40
N LEU A 137 -39.06 -4.33 7.39
CA LEU A 137 -38.77 -5.70 6.95
C LEU A 137 -38.20 -5.74 5.53
N THR A 138 -38.78 -4.95 4.62
CA THR A 138 -38.33 -4.87 3.23
C THR A 138 -36.89 -4.40 3.12
N SER A 139 -36.48 -3.42 3.94
CA SER A 139 -35.10 -2.95 3.95
C SER A 139 -34.15 -4.00 4.52
N ALA A 140 -34.51 -4.65 5.62
CA ALA A 140 -33.68 -5.70 6.22
C ALA A 140 -33.49 -6.91 5.28
N ALA A 141 -34.57 -7.33 4.63
CA ALA A 141 -34.53 -8.41 3.64
C ALA A 141 -33.69 -8.02 2.41
N ALA A 142 -33.97 -6.87 1.79
CA ALA A 142 -33.24 -6.42 0.61
C ALA A 142 -31.73 -6.25 0.88
N THR A 143 -31.35 -5.73 2.04
CA THR A 143 -29.93 -5.60 2.39
C THR A 143 -29.29 -6.95 2.67
N THR A 144 -30.04 -7.91 3.26
CA THR A 144 -29.54 -9.27 3.48
C THR A 144 -29.28 -9.98 2.15
N ASP A 145 -30.21 -9.86 1.19
CA ASP A 145 -30.05 -10.43 -0.16
C ASP A 145 -28.82 -9.84 -0.85
N LEU A 146 -28.67 -8.50 -0.81
CA LEU A 146 -27.50 -7.82 -1.36
C LEU A 146 -26.19 -8.25 -0.68
N ALA A 147 -26.19 -8.42 0.65
CA ALA A 147 -25.03 -8.87 1.38
C ALA A 147 -24.60 -10.28 0.95
N PHE A 148 -25.55 -11.19 0.74
CA PHE A 148 -25.25 -12.53 0.21
C PHE A 148 -24.65 -12.47 -1.20
N ASP A 149 -25.18 -11.62 -2.07
CA ASP A 149 -24.65 -11.47 -3.42
C ASP A 149 -23.22 -10.90 -3.42
N VAL A 150 -22.94 -9.92 -2.56
CA VAL A 150 -21.59 -9.37 -2.38
C VAL A 150 -20.62 -10.44 -1.87
N VAL A 151 -21.01 -11.22 -0.85
CA VAL A 151 -20.14 -12.29 -0.31
C VAL A 151 -19.85 -13.35 -1.35
N LYS A 152 -20.86 -13.79 -2.12
CA LYS A 152 -20.66 -14.76 -3.22
C LYS A 152 -19.71 -14.22 -4.27
N GLN A 153 -19.87 -12.96 -4.67
CA GLN A 153 -18.97 -12.35 -5.64
C GLN A 153 -17.53 -12.32 -5.11
N LYS A 154 -17.34 -11.96 -3.84
CA LYS A 154 -16.00 -11.92 -3.22
C LYS A 154 -15.38 -13.30 -3.07
N GLU A 155 -16.18 -14.31 -2.78
CA GLU A 155 -15.74 -15.71 -2.78
C GLU A 155 -15.30 -16.13 -4.18
N GLU A 156 -16.10 -15.84 -5.21
CA GLU A 156 -15.72 -16.15 -6.60
C GLU A 156 -14.43 -15.43 -7.02
N ASP A 157 -14.28 -14.15 -6.67
CA ASP A 157 -13.07 -13.37 -6.93
C ASP A 157 -11.85 -13.99 -6.24
N LEU A 158 -12.01 -14.43 -4.98
CA LEU A 158 -10.96 -15.13 -4.23
C LEU A 158 -10.60 -16.47 -4.89
N LEU A 159 -11.59 -17.25 -5.33
CA LEU A 159 -11.35 -18.55 -5.96
C LEU A 159 -10.73 -18.43 -7.36
N ARG A 160 -10.99 -17.33 -8.09
CA ARG A 160 -10.37 -17.08 -9.41
C ARG A 160 -8.97 -16.48 -9.32
N SER A 161 -8.55 -16.03 -8.14
CA SER A 161 -7.22 -15.46 -7.99
C SER A 161 -6.14 -16.53 -8.22
N GLU A 162 -5.26 -16.24 -9.18
CA GLU A 162 -4.11 -17.08 -9.53
C GLU A 162 -2.90 -16.62 -8.72
N TRP A 163 -2.21 -17.57 -8.08
CA TRP A 163 -1.04 -17.28 -7.26
C TRP A 163 0.15 -18.07 -7.81
N THR A 164 1.29 -17.40 -7.94
CA THR A 164 2.54 -18.02 -8.39
C THR A 164 3.32 -18.50 -7.18
N THR A 165 3.47 -19.81 -7.02
CA THR A 165 4.39 -20.32 -6.00
C THR A 165 5.82 -20.15 -6.51
N GLY A 166 6.60 -19.26 -5.88
CA GLY A 166 7.94 -18.83 -6.29
C GLY A 166 9.02 -19.90 -6.49
N ALA A 167 8.70 -21.18 -6.31
CA ALA A 167 9.63 -22.28 -6.53
C ALA A 167 9.66 -22.76 -8.00
N ASP A 168 8.55 -22.61 -8.75
CA ASP A 168 8.44 -23.09 -10.13
C ASP A 168 7.89 -21.99 -11.03
N ALA A 169 8.77 -21.38 -11.82
CA ALA A 169 8.44 -20.42 -12.87
C ALA A 169 7.56 -21.09 -13.95
N GLY A 170 6.26 -21.24 -13.68
CA GLY A 170 5.28 -21.78 -14.62
C GLY A 170 4.02 -22.41 -14.02
N HIS A 171 3.97 -22.71 -12.72
CA HIS A 171 2.77 -23.28 -12.09
C HIS A 171 1.97 -22.19 -11.38
N THR A 172 0.93 -21.70 -12.04
CA THR A 172 -0.16 -20.93 -11.39
C THR A 172 -0.97 -21.93 -10.57
N THR A 173 -0.88 -21.83 -9.24
CA THR A 173 -1.74 -22.58 -8.34
C THR A 173 -2.91 -21.71 -7.96
N THR A 174 -4.13 -22.24 -8.09
CA THR A 174 -5.32 -21.53 -7.63
C THR A 174 -5.35 -21.52 -6.10
N ALA A 175 -6.02 -20.54 -5.49
CA ALA A 175 -6.23 -20.50 -4.03
C ALA A 175 -6.78 -21.83 -3.48
N LEU A 176 -7.65 -22.51 -4.24
CA LEU A 176 -8.16 -23.85 -3.91
C LEU A 176 -7.07 -24.91 -3.83
N ASP A 177 -6.16 -24.96 -4.80
CA ASP A 177 -5.08 -25.95 -4.81
C ASP A 177 -4.15 -25.76 -3.61
N HIS A 178 -3.87 -24.49 -3.25
CA HIS A 178 -3.06 -24.17 -2.09
C HIS A 178 -3.77 -24.54 -0.78
N LEU A 179 -5.07 -24.25 -0.65
CA LEU A 179 -5.87 -24.63 0.51
C LEU A 179 -6.02 -26.16 0.64
N GLN A 180 -6.18 -26.86 -0.48
CA GLN A 180 -6.24 -28.32 -0.52
C GLN A 180 -4.90 -28.93 -0.11
N SER A 181 -3.78 -28.41 -0.63
CA SER A 181 -2.44 -28.83 -0.22
C SER A 181 -2.21 -28.62 1.29
N LEU A 182 -2.63 -27.47 1.83
CA LEU A 182 -2.58 -27.21 3.28
C LEU A 182 -3.46 -28.18 4.08
N GLN A 183 -4.65 -28.51 3.58
CA GLN A 183 -5.55 -29.47 4.22
C GLN A 183 -4.94 -30.89 4.21
N GLU A 184 -4.40 -31.33 3.08
CA GLU A 184 -3.73 -32.62 2.93
C GLU A 184 -2.52 -32.71 3.87
N ALA A 185 -1.65 -31.70 3.89
CA ALA A 185 -0.52 -31.61 4.80
C ALA A 185 -0.95 -31.68 6.28
N ARG A 186 -2.07 -31.03 6.64
CA ARG A 186 -2.65 -31.12 7.99
C ARG A 186 -3.13 -32.53 8.32
N THR A 187 -3.79 -33.21 7.39
CA THR A 187 -4.29 -34.59 7.62
C THR A 187 -3.18 -35.63 7.69
N VAL A 188 -2.06 -35.42 6.98
CA VAL A 188 -0.88 -36.29 7.02
C VAL A 188 -0.06 -36.05 8.30
N SER A 189 -0.03 -34.81 8.80
CA SER A 189 0.64 -34.43 10.06
C SER A 189 -0.14 -34.84 11.32
N ALA A 190 -1.43 -35.13 11.19
CA ALA A 190 -2.23 -35.70 12.26
C ALA A 190 -1.83 -37.17 12.52
N VAL A 191 -0.69 -37.37 13.18
CA VAL A 191 -0.27 -38.64 13.77
C VAL A 191 -1.41 -39.09 14.70
N PRO A 192 -1.98 -40.30 14.50
CA PRO A 192 -2.98 -40.80 15.42
C PRO A 192 -2.29 -41.05 16.77
N LEU A 193 -2.71 -40.30 17.79
CA LEU A 193 -2.43 -40.62 19.18
C LEU A 193 -3.16 -41.94 19.48
N TYR A 194 -2.45 -43.06 19.31
CA TYR A 194 -2.77 -44.35 19.92
C TYR A 194 -1.94 -44.53 21.19
#